data_AF-A0A8K1FMF3-F1
#
_entry.id   AF-A0A8K1FMF3-F1
#
_cell.length_a   1.000
_cell.length_b   1.000
_cell.length_c   1.000
_cell.angle_alpha   90.00
_cell.angle_beta   90.00
_cell.angle_gamma   90.00
#
_symmetry.space_group_name_H-M   'P 1'
#
loop_
_entity.id
_entity.type
_entity.pdbx_description
1 polymer ?
#
loop_
_entity_poly.entity_id
_entity_poly.type
_entity_poly.pdbx_seq_one_letter_code
_entity_poly.pdbx_strand_id
1 'polypeptide(L)'
;MTQYRNDPKWADVPKIPQDDGPDPVVRIMYSDRFTDVMDCFRGVLRLNEFSERTLALTLDVIEVNPANYTAWHYRRKVLDALNANLYEELDYTEAMAIEHPKNYQIWHHRREISTRLQDGSKEKTFTARAIEEDSKNYHAWAHRQWAVRTFQLWDGELAYIEDLLEEDIRNNSAWNHRWFVIKHTTEMSVEVRRREIDFALAKIQIAVHNESPWNYVRGLLRGFEQHFVVTLKEKCEEILAHSPRCVFAAALLVDLYAYEGNAEAIEAAKEIVGKLMNETDRVRAAYWEFRKTTLKVKN
;
A
#
# COMPACT_ATOMS: atom_id res chain seq x y z
N MET A 1 35.91 13.50 -2.50
CA MET A 1 36.62 14.53 -3.28
C MET A 1 35.59 15.47 -3.87
N THR A 2 35.85 16.78 -3.93
CA THR A 2 34.92 17.77 -4.51
C THR A 2 34.96 17.68 -6.03
N GLN A 3 33.85 17.26 -6.63
CA GLN A 3 33.69 17.01 -8.06
C GLN A 3 33.33 18.28 -8.84
N TYR A 4 32.48 19.17 -8.30
CA TYR A 4 31.86 20.25 -9.08
C TYR A 4 32.57 21.59 -8.93
N ARG A 5 33.08 21.92 -7.74
CA ARG A 5 33.77 23.19 -7.46
C ARG A 5 35.01 23.42 -8.34
N ASN A 6 35.72 22.34 -8.69
CA ASN A 6 36.99 22.40 -9.40
C ASN A 6 36.91 21.84 -10.83
N ASP A 7 35.75 21.38 -11.29
CA ASP A 7 35.59 20.86 -12.65
C ASP A 7 35.45 22.04 -13.64
N PRO A 8 36.37 22.18 -14.62
CA PRO A 8 36.29 23.23 -15.64
C PRO A 8 34.97 23.24 -16.41
N LYS A 9 34.29 22.08 -16.54
CA LYS A 9 32.98 21.97 -17.20
C LYS A 9 31.85 22.67 -16.43
N TRP A 10 32.10 23.07 -15.19
CA TRP A 10 31.14 23.72 -14.30
C TRP A 10 31.60 25.11 -13.85
N ALA A 11 32.65 25.66 -14.47
CA ALA A 11 33.24 26.95 -14.09
C ALA A 11 32.30 28.13 -14.34
N ASP A 12 31.39 28.01 -15.30
CA ASP A 12 30.37 29.00 -15.65
C ASP A 12 29.14 28.95 -14.72
N VAL A 13 28.97 27.88 -13.93
CA VAL A 13 27.87 27.74 -12.98
C VAL A 13 28.30 28.22 -11.59
N PRO A 14 27.65 29.24 -11.01
CA PRO A 14 27.99 29.70 -9.67
C PRO A 14 27.71 28.61 -8.63
N LYS A 15 28.64 28.38 -7.70
CA LYS A 15 28.45 27.46 -6.58
C LYS A 15 27.80 28.22 -5.44
N ILE A 16 26.49 28.06 -5.26
CA ILE A 16 25.68 28.88 -4.35
C ILE A 16 25.51 28.15 -3.01
N PRO A 17 26.15 28.63 -1.92
CA PRO A 17 26.00 28.02 -0.60
C PRO A 17 24.55 28.11 -0.10
N GLN A 18 24.18 27.19 0.78
CA GLN A 18 22.92 27.32 1.52
C GLN A 18 22.97 28.52 2.46
N ASP A 19 21.97 29.39 2.39
CA ASP A 19 21.78 30.48 3.34
C ASP A 19 20.83 30.03 4.46
N ASP A 20 21.41 29.60 5.59
CA ASP A 20 20.67 29.24 6.81
C ASP A 20 20.49 30.44 7.76
N GLY A 21 20.83 31.66 7.31
CA GLY A 21 20.81 32.86 8.13
C GLY A 21 21.97 32.98 9.13
N PRO A 22 22.02 34.09 9.91
CA PRO A 22 23.10 34.36 10.86
C PRO A 22 23.08 33.43 12.08
N ASP A 23 21.89 32.97 12.50
CA ASP A 23 21.66 32.12 13.67
C ASP A 23 20.92 30.82 13.27
N PRO A 24 21.63 29.87 12.62
CA PRO A 24 20.99 28.72 11.99
C PRO A 24 20.43 27.74 13.02
N VAL A 25 19.18 27.31 12.82
CA VAL A 25 18.51 26.26 13.61
C VAL A 25 18.48 24.94 12.84
N VAL A 26 18.48 23.81 13.56
CA VAL A 26 18.51 22.45 12.98
C VAL A 26 19.59 22.26 11.91
N ARG A 27 20.71 22.97 12.06
CA ARG A 27 21.81 22.98 11.09
C ARG A 27 22.41 21.58 10.97
N ILE A 28 22.49 21.10 9.74
CA ILE A 28 23.12 19.82 9.43
C ILE A 28 24.60 20.08 9.10
N MET A 29 25.48 19.31 9.73
CA MET A 29 26.91 19.30 9.41
C MET A 29 27.16 18.44 8.18
N TYR A 30 26.91 19.00 7.00
CA TYR A 30 27.06 18.30 5.72
C TYR A 30 28.52 17.90 5.45
N SER A 31 28.69 16.81 4.71
CA SER A 31 29.99 16.45 4.15
C SER A 31 30.39 17.43 3.03
N ASP A 32 31.68 17.46 2.70
CA ASP A 32 32.18 18.26 1.57
C ASP A 32 31.52 17.85 0.24
N ARG A 33 31.29 16.54 0.04
CA ARG A 33 30.60 16.02 -1.15
C ARG A 33 29.18 16.56 -1.24
N PHE A 34 28.42 16.47 -0.15
CA PHE A 34 27.04 16.96 -0.13
C PHE A 34 26.99 18.46 -0.42
N THR A 35 27.84 19.24 0.24
CA THR A 35 27.93 20.70 0.06
C THR A 35 28.27 21.04 -1.39
N ASP A 36 29.28 20.42 -1.96
CA ASP A 36 29.74 20.66 -3.34
C ASP A 36 28.63 20.39 -4.39
N VAL A 37 27.96 19.25 -4.27
CA VAL A 37 26.83 18.87 -5.16
C VAL A 37 25.67 19.86 -5.02
N MET A 38 25.24 20.15 -3.79
CA MET A 38 24.08 21.01 -3.54
C MET A 38 24.34 22.46 -3.91
N ASP A 39 25.56 22.96 -3.72
CA ASP A 39 25.92 24.33 -4.11
C ASP A 39 25.92 24.49 -5.62
N CYS A 40 26.40 23.48 -6.36
CA CYS A 40 26.30 23.45 -7.81
C CYS A 40 24.84 23.37 -8.27
N PHE A 41 24.03 22.53 -7.62
CA PHE A 41 22.61 22.40 -7.93
C PHE A 41 21.85 23.71 -7.74
N ARG A 42 22.07 24.44 -6.64
CA ARG A 42 21.50 25.78 -6.44
C ARG A 42 21.93 26.77 -7.53
N GLY A 43 23.18 26.66 -8.00
CA GLY A 43 23.69 27.39 -9.16
C GLY A 43 22.88 27.17 -10.43
N VAL A 44 22.70 25.90 -10.79
CA VAL A 44 21.88 25.48 -11.95
C VAL A 44 20.44 25.97 -11.82
N LEU A 45 19.84 25.84 -10.63
CA LEU A 45 18.48 26.32 -10.37
C LEU A 45 18.37 27.84 -10.61
N ARG A 46 19.37 28.63 -10.18
CA ARG A 46 19.40 30.08 -10.39
C ARG A 46 19.53 30.46 -11.86
N LEU A 47 20.35 29.72 -12.61
CA LEU A 47 20.52 29.92 -14.05
C LEU A 47 19.32 29.40 -14.86
N ASN A 48 18.48 28.58 -14.24
CA ASN A 48 17.40 27.84 -14.88
C ASN A 48 17.90 27.05 -16.11
N GLU A 49 19.04 26.36 -15.95
CA GLU A 49 19.70 25.61 -17.02
C GLU A 49 19.06 24.23 -17.23
N PHE A 50 18.72 23.91 -18.49
CA PHE A 50 18.27 22.59 -18.89
C PHE A 50 19.25 22.01 -19.92
N SER A 51 20.13 21.13 -19.47
CA SER A 51 21.23 20.57 -20.26
C SER A 51 21.55 19.13 -19.85
N GLU A 52 22.27 18.40 -20.69
CA GLU A 52 22.74 17.04 -20.37
C GLU A 52 23.58 16.99 -19.09
N ARG A 53 24.47 17.98 -18.88
CA ARG A 53 25.27 18.06 -17.64
C ARG A 53 24.39 18.32 -16.42
N THR A 54 23.31 19.08 -16.58
CA THR A 54 22.33 19.27 -15.52
C THR A 54 21.58 17.98 -15.21
N LEU A 55 21.18 17.22 -16.24
CA LEU A 55 20.53 15.93 -16.04
C LEU A 55 21.44 14.98 -15.25
N ALA A 56 22.72 14.91 -15.61
CA ALA A 56 23.73 14.15 -14.87
C ALA A 56 23.89 14.64 -13.42
N LEU A 57 24.00 15.96 -13.20
CA LEU A 57 24.10 16.53 -11.84
C LEU A 57 22.90 16.13 -10.97
N THR A 58 21.68 16.05 -11.52
CA THR A 58 20.53 15.63 -10.72
C THR A 58 20.64 14.20 -10.18
N LEU A 59 21.41 13.31 -10.83
CA LEU A 59 21.70 11.98 -10.28
C LEU A 59 22.50 12.09 -8.99
N ASP A 60 23.57 12.88 -8.99
CA ASP A 60 24.41 13.08 -7.79
C ASP A 60 23.64 13.77 -6.67
N VAL A 61 22.75 14.71 -6.99
CA VAL A 61 21.86 15.36 -6.00
C VAL A 61 20.91 14.34 -5.37
N ILE A 62 20.34 13.44 -6.18
CA ILE A 62 19.45 12.39 -5.72
C ILE A 62 20.21 11.34 -4.91
N GLU A 63 21.44 10.99 -5.30
CA GLU A 63 22.27 10.04 -4.55
C GLU A 63 22.57 10.56 -3.14
N VAL A 64 22.92 11.84 -2.99
CA VAL A 64 23.22 12.42 -1.66
C VAL A 64 21.97 12.73 -0.85
N ASN A 65 20.79 12.87 -1.49
CA ASN A 65 19.50 13.02 -0.82
C ASN A 65 18.32 12.59 -1.71
N PRO A 66 17.93 11.30 -1.67
CA PRO A 66 16.84 10.80 -2.50
C PRO A 66 15.48 11.40 -2.16
N ALA A 67 15.33 12.02 -0.98
CA ALA A 67 14.07 12.65 -0.55
C ALA A 67 13.92 14.11 -1.02
N ASN A 68 14.93 14.67 -1.70
CA ASN A 68 14.89 16.05 -2.20
C ASN A 68 13.91 16.18 -3.38
N TYR A 69 12.66 16.52 -3.09
CA TYR A 69 11.60 16.65 -4.10
C TYR A 69 11.87 17.76 -5.13
N THR A 70 12.64 18.79 -4.78
CA THR A 70 13.06 19.84 -5.73
C THR A 70 13.97 19.27 -6.81
N ALA A 71 14.90 18.38 -6.44
CA ALA A 71 15.76 17.69 -7.39
C ALA A 71 14.95 16.84 -8.37
N TRP A 72 14.01 16.03 -7.87
CA TRP A 72 13.14 15.21 -8.71
C TRP A 72 12.23 16.01 -9.63
N HIS A 73 11.68 17.12 -9.14
CA HIS A 73 10.89 18.04 -9.97
C HIS A 73 11.75 18.66 -11.08
N TYR A 74 12.94 19.15 -10.73
CA TYR A 74 13.84 19.76 -11.70
C TYR A 74 14.35 18.76 -12.74
N ARG A 75 14.67 17.53 -12.32
CA ARG A 75 15.03 16.41 -13.20
C ARG A 75 13.95 16.17 -14.27
N ARG A 76 12.66 16.14 -13.89
CA ARG A 76 11.55 16.00 -14.85
C ARG A 76 11.52 17.13 -15.88
N LYS A 77 11.73 18.38 -15.46
CA LYS A 77 11.81 19.53 -16.38
C LYS A 77 12.99 19.40 -17.36
N VAL A 78 14.13 18.92 -16.89
CA VAL A 78 15.32 18.73 -17.72
C VAL A 78 15.09 17.59 -18.73
N LEU A 79 14.52 16.46 -18.29
CA LEU A 79 14.11 15.36 -19.18
C LEU A 79 13.19 15.86 -20.30
N ASP A 80 12.19 16.69 -19.95
CA ASP A 80 11.25 17.27 -20.91
C ASP A 80 11.96 18.19 -21.91
N ALA A 81 12.82 19.10 -21.42
CA ALA A 81 13.54 20.06 -22.25
C ALA A 81 14.53 19.39 -23.22
N LEU A 82 15.10 18.25 -22.83
CA LEU A 82 16.03 17.47 -23.65
C LEU A 82 15.33 16.47 -24.58
N ASN A 83 14.01 16.30 -24.45
CA ASN A 83 13.27 15.22 -25.13
C ASN A 83 13.94 13.86 -24.91
N ALA A 84 14.34 13.59 -23.66
CA ALA A 84 15.11 12.42 -23.28
C ALA A 84 14.32 11.11 -23.46
N ASN A 85 15.05 10.00 -23.64
CA ASN A 85 14.45 8.67 -23.69
C ASN A 85 13.92 8.25 -22.31
N LEU A 86 12.61 8.35 -22.11
CA LEU A 86 11.98 8.07 -20.83
C LEU A 86 12.02 6.59 -20.41
N TYR A 87 12.32 5.65 -21.32
CA TYR A 87 12.47 4.24 -20.94
C TYR A 87 13.73 3.98 -20.11
N GLU A 88 14.82 4.74 -20.36
CA GLU A 88 16.03 4.68 -19.53
C GLU A 88 15.74 5.21 -18.11
N GLU A 89 14.85 6.20 -17.99
CA GLU A 89 14.42 6.73 -16.69
C GLU A 89 13.57 5.71 -15.90
N LEU A 90 12.79 4.85 -16.59
CA LEU A 90 12.13 3.72 -15.94
C LEU A 90 13.12 2.72 -15.37
N ASP A 91 14.21 2.41 -16.08
CA ASP A 91 15.23 1.48 -15.60
C ASP A 91 15.98 2.07 -14.39
N TYR A 92 16.29 3.37 -14.43
CA TYR A 92 16.87 4.10 -13.30
C TYR A 92 15.95 4.09 -12.05
N THR A 93 14.67 4.44 -12.23
CA THR A 93 13.72 4.46 -11.10
C THR A 93 13.45 3.09 -10.52
N GLU A 94 13.53 2.02 -11.32
CA GLU A 94 13.43 0.64 -10.82
C GLU A 94 14.60 0.32 -9.89
N ALA A 95 15.84 0.55 -10.32
CA ALA A 95 17.02 0.32 -9.47
C ALA A 95 16.93 1.11 -8.16
N MET A 96 16.57 2.39 -8.25
CA MET A 96 16.40 3.28 -7.10
C MET A 96 15.28 2.83 -6.16
N ALA A 97 14.17 2.31 -6.67
CA ALA A 97 13.07 1.84 -5.85
C ALA A 97 13.39 0.53 -5.12
N ILE A 98 14.27 -0.31 -5.67
CA ILE A 98 14.76 -1.50 -4.97
C ILE A 98 15.74 -1.11 -3.85
N GLU A 99 16.63 -0.14 -4.10
CA GLU A 99 17.58 0.34 -3.09
C GLU A 99 16.92 1.19 -1.98
N HIS A 100 15.94 2.01 -2.34
CA HIS A 100 15.24 2.93 -1.44
C HIS A 100 13.71 2.77 -1.48
N PRO A 101 13.19 1.59 -1.09
CA PRO A 101 11.80 1.18 -1.34
C PRO A 101 10.73 2.01 -0.63
N LYS A 102 11.12 2.80 0.38
CA LYS A 102 10.21 3.60 1.22
C LYS A 102 10.31 5.12 0.95
N ASN A 103 10.82 5.49 -0.22
CA ASN A 103 10.96 6.88 -0.64
C ASN A 103 9.81 7.33 -1.56
N TYR A 104 9.02 8.30 -1.12
CA TYR A 104 7.86 8.80 -1.89
C TYR A 104 8.22 9.37 -3.26
N GLN A 105 9.35 10.06 -3.37
CA GLN A 105 9.72 10.79 -4.58
C GLN A 105 10.08 9.83 -5.72
N ILE A 106 10.71 8.69 -5.44
CA ILE A 106 11.04 7.67 -6.45
C ILE A 106 9.76 7.09 -7.06
N TRP A 107 8.83 6.62 -6.22
CA TRP A 107 7.55 6.06 -6.69
C TRP A 107 6.71 7.09 -7.43
N HIS A 108 6.67 8.34 -6.95
CA HIS A 108 5.99 9.42 -7.65
C HIS A 108 6.67 9.74 -8.99
N HIS A 109 8.00 9.79 -9.03
CA HIS A 109 8.72 10.05 -10.27
C HIS A 109 8.44 8.96 -11.30
N ARG A 110 8.53 7.67 -10.92
CA ARG A 110 8.18 6.57 -11.82
C ARG A 110 6.76 6.71 -12.36
N ARG A 111 5.78 7.00 -11.50
CA ARG A 111 4.39 7.26 -11.91
C ARG A 111 4.28 8.35 -12.98
N GLU A 112 4.97 9.48 -12.79
CA GLU A 112 4.99 10.57 -13.76
C GLU A 112 5.59 10.13 -15.10
N ILE A 113 6.70 9.39 -15.07
CA ILE A 113 7.37 8.88 -16.28
C ILE A 113 6.45 7.92 -17.04
N SER A 114 5.88 6.91 -16.37
CA SER A 114 4.92 5.97 -16.97
C SER A 114 3.69 6.68 -17.52
N THR A 115 3.19 7.73 -16.84
CA THR A 115 2.05 8.53 -17.31
C THR A 115 2.37 9.30 -18.59
N ARG A 116 3.56 9.91 -18.67
CA ARG A 116 4.03 10.65 -19.85
C ARG A 116 4.25 9.72 -21.05
N LEU A 117 4.80 8.54 -20.80
CA LEU A 117 4.94 7.48 -21.80
C LEU A 117 3.59 6.91 -22.26
N GLN A 118 2.55 7.04 -21.44
CA GLN A 118 1.28 6.33 -21.58
C GLN A 118 1.47 4.81 -21.69
N ASP A 119 2.51 4.29 -21.04
CA ASP A 119 2.87 2.87 -21.07
C ASP A 119 2.99 2.30 -19.66
N GLY A 120 2.20 1.27 -19.38
CA GLY A 120 2.20 0.50 -18.14
C GLY A 120 2.85 -0.88 -18.25
N SER A 121 3.42 -1.22 -19.41
CA SER A 121 3.88 -2.58 -19.77
C SER A 121 4.87 -3.18 -18.77
N LYS A 122 5.77 -2.35 -18.21
CA LYS A 122 6.78 -2.77 -17.21
C LYS A 122 6.25 -2.79 -15.77
N GLU A 123 5.11 -2.17 -15.47
CA GLU A 123 4.74 -1.83 -14.09
C GLU A 123 4.32 -3.05 -13.26
N LYS A 124 3.73 -4.07 -13.89
CA LYS A 124 3.37 -5.32 -13.21
C LYS A 124 4.61 -6.11 -12.80
N THR A 125 5.61 -6.23 -13.67
CA THR A 125 6.87 -6.91 -13.39
C THR A 125 7.66 -6.16 -12.33
N PHE A 126 7.79 -4.83 -12.48
CA PHE A 126 8.47 -3.98 -11.51
C PHE A 126 7.86 -4.08 -10.11
N THR A 127 6.54 -3.91 -10.01
CA THR A 127 5.87 -3.98 -8.70
C THR A 127 5.90 -5.39 -8.11
N ALA A 128 5.88 -6.44 -8.94
CA ALA A 128 6.05 -7.80 -8.44
C ALA A 128 7.41 -8.00 -7.79
N ARG A 129 8.50 -7.53 -8.42
CA ARG A 129 9.86 -7.56 -7.82
C ARG A 129 9.92 -6.79 -6.50
N ALA A 130 9.35 -5.59 -6.46
CA ALA A 130 9.33 -4.79 -5.23
C ALA A 130 8.51 -5.45 -4.10
N ILE A 131 7.45 -6.18 -4.44
CA ILE A 131 6.62 -6.94 -3.49
C ILE A 131 7.32 -8.24 -3.07
N GLU A 132 8.12 -8.87 -3.93
CA GLU A 132 8.92 -10.04 -3.58
C GLU A 132 9.95 -9.70 -2.48
N GLU A 133 10.61 -8.54 -2.60
CA GLU A 133 11.57 -8.04 -1.60
C GLU A 133 10.89 -7.59 -0.28
N ASP A 134 9.73 -6.92 -0.36
CA ASP A 134 8.91 -6.54 0.79
C ASP A 134 7.42 -6.68 0.45
N SER A 135 6.85 -7.83 0.85
CA SER A 135 5.47 -8.21 0.52
C SER A 135 4.40 -7.28 1.08
N LYS A 136 4.80 -6.36 1.98
CA LYS A 136 3.93 -5.38 2.61
C LYS A 136 4.35 -3.94 2.29
N ASN A 137 5.20 -3.73 1.29
CA ASN A 137 5.57 -2.40 0.82
C ASN A 137 4.33 -1.63 0.33
N TYR A 138 3.92 -0.64 1.11
CA TYR A 138 2.73 0.16 0.83
C TYR A 138 2.84 0.94 -0.49
N HIS A 139 4.03 1.44 -0.82
CA HIS A 139 4.25 2.17 -2.06
C HIS A 139 4.13 1.26 -3.27
N ALA A 140 4.69 0.05 -3.21
CA ALA A 140 4.59 -0.93 -4.28
C ALA A 140 3.14 -1.32 -4.57
N TRP A 141 2.35 -1.60 -3.52
CA TRP A 141 0.92 -1.90 -3.67
C TRP A 141 0.11 -0.72 -4.19
N ALA A 142 0.35 0.49 -3.67
CA ALA A 142 -0.34 1.70 -4.13
C ALA A 142 0.02 2.04 -5.59
N HIS A 143 1.27 1.80 -6.00
CA HIS A 143 1.72 1.96 -7.38
C HIS A 143 1.10 0.92 -8.30
N ARG A 144 1.08 -0.36 -7.88
CA ARG A 144 0.46 -1.44 -8.65
C ARG A 144 -1.02 -1.17 -8.91
N GLN A 145 -1.79 -0.79 -7.88
CA GLN A 145 -3.21 -0.44 -8.05
C GLN A 145 -3.42 0.73 -9.01
N TRP A 146 -2.58 1.76 -8.91
CA TRP A 146 -2.62 2.87 -9.86
C TRP A 146 -2.33 2.42 -11.28
N ALA A 147 -1.25 1.66 -11.51
CA ALA A 147 -0.84 1.23 -12.84
C ALA A 147 -1.90 0.31 -13.47
N VAL A 148 -2.37 -0.69 -12.71
CA VAL A 148 -3.42 -1.61 -13.15
C VAL A 148 -4.69 -0.85 -13.57
N ARG A 149 -5.14 0.13 -12.77
CA ARG A 149 -6.32 0.92 -13.09
C ARG A 149 -6.10 1.87 -14.27
N THR A 150 -4.95 2.52 -14.33
CA THR A 150 -4.66 3.56 -15.34
C THR A 150 -4.49 2.95 -16.73
N PHE A 151 -3.80 1.81 -16.81
CA PHE A 151 -3.46 1.13 -18.05
C PHE A 151 -4.34 -0.10 -18.33
N GLN A 152 -5.40 -0.32 -17.54
CA GLN A 152 -6.34 -1.44 -17.67
C GLN A 152 -5.68 -2.84 -17.62
N LEU A 153 -4.66 -3.01 -16.78
CA LEU A 153 -3.83 -4.23 -16.70
C LEU A 153 -4.43 -5.28 -15.74
N TRP A 154 -5.73 -5.54 -15.83
CA TRP A 154 -6.46 -6.41 -14.90
C TRP A 154 -6.13 -7.89 -15.08
N ASP A 155 -5.80 -8.30 -16.31
CA ASP A 155 -5.55 -9.70 -16.67
C ASP A 155 -4.43 -10.31 -15.82
N GLY A 156 -4.70 -11.46 -15.22
CA GLY A 156 -3.75 -12.20 -14.38
C GLY A 156 -3.56 -11.64 -12.96
N GLU A 157 -4.22 -10.55 -12.56
CA GLU A 157 -4.09 -10.05 -11.18
C GLU A 157 -4.65 -11.02 -10.14
N LEU A 158 -5.75 -11.72 -10.42
CA LEU A 158 -6.31 -12.73 -9.50
C LEU A 158 -5.38 -13.93 -9.33
N ALA A 159 -4.74 -14.40 -10.41
CA ALA A 159 -3.75 -15.48 -10.33
C ALA A 159 -2.54 -15.05 -9.48
N TYR A 160 -2.01 -13.85 -9.72
CA TYR A 160 -0.93 -13.29 -8.93
C TYR A 160 -1.28 -13.16 -7.43
N ILE A 161 -2.51 -12.77 -7.11
CA ILE A 161 -3.00 -12.74 -5.73
C ILE A 161 -3.05 -14.14 -5.13
N GLU A 162 -3.48 -15.14 -5.90
CA GLU A 162 -3.56 -16.52 -5.43
C GLU A 162 -2.19 -17.07 -5.10
N ASP A 163 -1.18 -16.85 -5.96
CA ASP A 163 0.23 -17.19 -5.69
C ASP A 163 0.71 -16.56 -4.37
N LEU A 164 0.49 -15.26 -4.17
CA LEU A 164 0.88 -14.57 -2.94
C LEU A 164 0.17 -15.09 -1.68
N LEU A 165 -1.09 -15.54 -1.81
CA LEU A 165 -1.85 -16.10 -0.69
C LEU A 165 -1.50 -17.57 -0.41
N GLU A 166 -0.92 -18.27 -1.38
CA GLU A 166 -0.30 -19.58 -1.16
C GLU A 166 1.02 -19.46 -0.40
N GLU A 167 1.82 -18.43 -0.72
CA GLU A 167 3.06 -18.11 0.02
C GLU A 167 2.79 -17.60 1.44
N ASP A 168 1.94 -16.57 1.59
CA ASP A 168 1.52 -16.05 2.89
C ASP A 168 0.03 -15.70 2.90
N ILE A 169 -0.77 -16.65 3.37
CA ILE A 169 -2.21 -16.49 3.58
C ILE A 169 -2.56 -15.31 4.52
N ARG A 170 -1.64 -14.85 5.37
CA ARG A 170 -1.81 -13.69 6.28
C ARG A 170 -1.41 -12.37 5.64
N ASN A 171 -1.02 -12.34 4.37
CA ASN A 171 -0.69 -11.12 3.66
C ASN A 171 -1.96 -10.26 3.43
N ASN A 172 -2.24 -9.36 4.37
CA ASN A 172 -3.40 -8.47 4.28
C ASN A 172 -3.37 -7.55 3.04
N SER A 173 -2.19 -7.24 2.51
CA SER A 173 -2.07 -6.44 1.29
C SER A 173 -2.58 -7.21 0.07
N ALA A 174 -2.31 -8.52 -0.01
CA ALA A 174 -2.87 -9.39 -1.05
C ALA A 174 -4.40 -9.52 -0.93
N TRP A 175 -4.94 -9.68 0.29
CA TRP A 175 -6.40 -9.67 0.52
C TRP A 175 -7.05 -8.33 0.12
N ASN A 176 -6.41 -7.22 0.45
CA ASN A 176 -6.86 -5.89 0.02
C ASN A 176 -6.79 -5.74 -1.50
N HIS A 177 -5.74 -6.25 -2.14
CA HIS A 177 -5.62 -6.21 -3.60
C HIS A 177 -6.67 -7.10 -4.28
N ARG A 178 -7.03 -8.24 -3.68
CA ARG A 178 -8.16 -9.06 -4.12
C ARG A 178 -9.46 -8.29 -4.11
N TRP A 179 -9.76 -7.60 -3.01
CA TRP A 179 -10.92 -6.71 -2.93
C TRP A 179 -10.89 -5.65 -4.02
N PHE A 180 -9.73 -5.00 -4.22
CA PHE A 180 -9.54 -3.99 -5.26
C PHE A 180 -9.85 -4.55 -6.66
N VAL A 181 -9.28 -5.70 -7.04
CA VAL A 181 -9.51 -6.29 -8.36
C VAL A 181 -10.98 -6.65 -8.54
N ILE A 182 -11.58 -7.37 -7.60
CA ILE A 182 -13.00 -7.80 -7.69
C ILE A 182 -13.94 -6.60 -7.79
N LYS A 183 -13.72 -5.56 -6.99
CA LYS A 183 -14.55 -4.35 -6.98
C LYS A 183 -14.50 -3.58 -8.30
N HIS A 184 -13.39 -3.62 -9.04
CA HIS A 184 -13.22 -2.87 -10.28
C HIS A 184 -13.48 -3.69 -11.54
N THR A 185 -13.48 -5.02 -11.45
CA THR A 185 -13.67 -5.92 -12.60
C THR A 185 -15.04 -6.61 -12.62
N THR A 186 -15.83 -6.47 -11.55
CA THR A 186 -17.15 -7.09 -11.41
C THR A 186 -18.15 -6.13 -10.80
N GLU A 187 -19.44 -6.43 -10.90
CA GLU A 187 -20.51 -5.68 -10.23
C GLU A 187 -20.68 -6.03 -8.73
N MET A 188 -19.83 -6.92 -8.19
CA MET A 188 -19.97 -7.46 -6.83
C MET A 188 -21.40 -7.97 -6.54
N SER A 189 -21.99 -8.70 -7.49
CA SER A 189 -23.31 -9.33 -7.36
C SER A 189 -23.35 -10.35 -6.21
N VAL A 190 -24.55 -10.84 -5.87
CA VAL A 190 -24.71 -11.88 -4.84
C VAL A 190 -23.91 -13.15 -5.20
N GLU A 191 -23.85 -13.51 -6.47
CA GLU A 191 -23.11 -14.67 -6.99
C GLU A 191 -21.60 -14.47 -6.85
N VAL A 192 -21.09 -13.28 -7.18
CA VAL A 192 -19.67 -12.95 -7.00
C VAL A 192 -19.32 -12.96 -5.50
N ARG A 193 -20.15 -12.36 -4.65
CA ARG A 193 -19.96 -12.37 -3.20
C ARG A 193 -19.96 -13.78 -2.64
N ARG A 194 -20.86 -14.64 -3.11
CA ARG A 194 -20.91 -16.07 -2.72
C ARG A 194 -19.59 -16.75 -3.06
N ARG A 195 -19.12 -16.63 -4.31
CA ARG A 195 -17.83 -17.19 -4.74
C ARG A 195 -16.66 -16.69 -3.88
N GLU A 196 -16.60 -15.39 -3.60
CA GLU A 196 -15.51 -14.80 -2.82
C GLU A 196 -15.60 -15.14 -1.31
N ILE A 197 -16.81 -15.30 -0.77
CA ILE A 197 -17.02 -15.82 0.59
C ILE A 197 -16.56 -17.28 0.65
N ASP A 198 -16.93 -18.12 -0.31
CA ASP A 198 -16.51 -19.53 -0.36
C ASP A 198 -14.98 -19.64 -0.46
N PHE A 199 -14.35 -18.81 -1.29
CA PHE A 199 -12.89 -18.69 -1.36
C PHE A 199 -12.29 -18.34 0.01
N ALA A 200 -12.82 -17.32 0.69
CA ALA A 200 -12.33 -16.90 1.99
C ALA A 200 -12.54 -17.96 3.08
N LEU A 201 -13.67 -18.68 3.05
CA LEU A 201 -13.95 -19.80 3.96
C LEU A 201 -12.96 -20.95 3.76
N ALA A 202 -12.61 -21.29 2.51
CA ALA A 202 -11.58 -22.29 2.24
C ALA A 202 -10.21 -21.86 2.82
N LYS A 203 -9.86 -20.58 2.73
CA LYS A 203 -8.64 -20.03 3.35
C LYS A 203 -8.71 -19.99 4.89
N ILE A 204 -9.88 -19.74 5.47
CA ILE A 204 -10.13 -19.82 6.93
C ILE A 204 -9.93 -21.25 7.45
N GLN A 205 -10.34 -22.27 6.70
CA GLN A 205 -10.11 -23.67 7.11
C GLN A 205 -8.63 -24.01 7.26
N ILE A 206 -7.76 -23.41 6.42
CA ILE A 206 -6.30 -23.59 6.50
C ILE A 206 -5.73 -22.84 7.72
N ALA A 207 -6.22 -21.63 7.99
CA ALA A 207 -5.70 -20.77 9.05
C ALA A 207 -6.83 -20.05 9.80
N VAL A 208 -7.52 -20.77 10.69
CA VAL A 208 -8.73 -20.28 11.38
C VAL A 208 -8.51 -19.01 12.21
N HIS A 209 -7.28 -18.82 12.71
CA HIS A 209 -6.87 -17.63 13.48
C HIS A 209 -6.21 -16.53 12.63
N ASN A 210 -6.33 -16.58 11.30
CA ASN A 210 -5.89 -15.51 10.42
C ASN A 210 -7.01 -14.47 10.27
N GLU A 211 -6.80 -13.25 10.78
CA GLU A 211 -7.81 -12.18 10.77
C GLU A 211 -8.18 -11.70 9.35
N SER A 212 -7.24 -11.68 8.41
CA SER A 212 -7.45 -11.09 7.07
C SER A 212 -8.65 -11.67 6.29
N PRO A 213 -8.81 -13.00 6.12
CA PRO A 213 -9.99 -13.55 5.44
C PRO A 213 -11.30 -13.30 6.20
N TRP A 214 -11.29 -13.21 7.54
CA TRP A 214 -12.48 -12.84 8.30
C TRP A 214 -12.90 -11.39 8.03
N ASN A 215 -11.93 -10.48 7.98
CA ASN A 215 -12.18 -9.09 7.61
C ASN A 215 -12.66 -8.95 6.17
N TYR A 216 -12.13 -9.78 5.26
CA TYR A 216 -12.58 -9.85 3.87
C TYR A 216 -14.05 -10.33 3.76
N VAL A 217 -14.43 -11.39 4.48
CA VAL A 217 -15.83 -11.85 4.58
C VAL A 217 -16.73 -10.74 5.11
N ARG A 218 -16.35 -10.07 6.20
CA ARG A 218 -17.11 -8.93 6.75
C ARG A 218 -17.32 -7.82 5.72
N GLY A 219 -16.30 -7.51 4.92
CA GLY A 219 -16.39 -6.55 3.82
C GLY A 219 -17.42 -6.95 2.76
N LEU A 220 -17.44 -8.23 2.38
CA LEU A 220 -18.37 -8.79 1.40
C LEU A 220 -19.82 -8.88 1.91
N LEU A 221 -20.02 -8.95 3.22
CA LEU A 221 -21.35 -9.06 3.81
C LEU A 221 -22.12 -7.76 3.93
N ARG A 222 -21.43 -6.62 4.08
CA ARG A 222 -22.08 -5.33 4.38
C ARG A 222 -23.17 -5.00 3.36
N GLY A 223 -24.42 -4.94 3.81
CA GLY A 223 -25.61 -4.64 3.01
C GLY A 223 -26.20 -5.83 2.23
N PHE A 224 -25.65 -7.03 2.42
CA PHE A 224 -26.06 -8.27 1.77
C PHE A 224 -26.28 -9.42 2.76
N GLU A 225 -26.38 -9.10 4.05
CA GLU A 225 -26.45 -10.08 5.14
C GLU A 225 -27.61 -11.07 4.94
N GLN A 226 -28.75 -10.64 4.39
CA GLN A 226 -29.92 -11.49 4.12
C GLN A 226 -29.61 -12.72 3.27
N HIS A 227 -28.59 -12.66 2.42
CA HIS A 227 -28.25 -13.75 1.49
C HIS A 227 -27.31 -14.80 2.10
N PHE A 228 -26.65 -14.47 3.22
CA PHE A 228 -25.53 -15.26 3.75
C PHE A 228 -25.64 -15.56 5.24
N VAL A 229 -26.55 -14.90 5.97
CA VAL A 229 -26.67 -15.00 7.43
C VAL A 229 -26.84 -16.44 7.91
N VAL A 230 -27.70 -17.23 7.27
CA VAL A 230 -27.96 -18.63 7.67
C VAL A 230 -26.70 -19.46 7.52
N THR A 231 -26.13 -19.50 6.31
CA THR A 231 -24.94 -20.33 6.01
C THR A 231 -23.73 -19.91 6.83
N LEU A 232 -23.51 -18.61 7.05
CA LEU A 232 -22.34 -18.15 7.81
C LEU A 232 -22.49 -18.36 9.31
N LYS A 233 -23.71 -18.32 9.85
CA LYS A 233 -23.95 -18.71 11.25
C LYS A 233 -23.57 -20.17 11.46
N GLU A 234 -24.10 -21.06 10.63
CA GLU A 234 -23.79 -22.50 10.68
C GLU A 234 -22.28 -22.74 10.60
N LYS A 235 -21.58 -22.04 9.68
CA LYS A 235 -20.12 -22.14 9.55
C LYS A 235 -19.35 -21.60 10.76
N CYS A 236 -19.78 -20.49 11.33
CA CYS A 236 -19.17 -19.95 12.56
C CYS A 236 -19.37 -20.90 13.75
N GLU A 237 -20.57 -21.46 13.91
CA GLU A 237 -20.89 -22.43 14.96
C GLU A 237 -20.07 -23.72 14.80
N GLU A 238 -19.96 -24.26 13.57
CA GLU A 238 -19.10 -25.40 13.24
C GLU A 238 -17.63 -25.12 13.59
N ILE A 239 -17.12 -23.95 13.21
CA ILE A 239 -15.75 -23.54 13.51
C ILE A 239 -15.53 -23.40 15.02
N LEU A 240 -16.48 -22.80 15.76
CA LEU A 240 -16.36 -22.64 17.21
C LEU A 240 -16.47 -23.97 17.96
N ALA A 241 -17.19 -24.97 17.43
CA ALA A 241 -17.20 -26.31 18.00
C ALA A 241 -15.81 -26.97 17.97
N HIS A 242 -15.04 -26.75 16.90
CA HIS A 242 -13.69 -27.31 16.73
C HIS A 242 -12.57 -26.38 17.24
N SER A 243 -12.79 -25.07 17.22
CA SER A 243 -11.85 -24.02 17.61
C SER A 243 -12.54 -22.99 18.53
N PRO A 244 -12.88 -23.34 19.78
CA PRO A 244 -13.68 -22.49 20.68
C PRO A 244 -13.04 -21.14 21.01
N ARG A 245 -11.73 -21.01 20.83
CA ARG A 245 -10.96 -19.78 21.07
C ARG A 245 -10.83 -18.89 19.82
N CYS A 246 -11.46 -19.24 18.69
CA CYS A 246 -11.43 -18.37 17.52
C CYS A 246 -12.28 -17.12 17.74
N VAL A 247 -11.61 -16.04 18.15
CA VAL A 247 -12.23 -14.74 18.41
C VAL A 247 -12.91 -14.17 17.17
N PHE A 248 -12.41 -14.47 15.96
CA PHE A 248 -12.94 -13.93 14.72
C PHE A 248 -14.27 -14.58 14.31
N ALA A 249 -14.38 -15.90 14.47
CA ALA A 249 -15.64 -16.64 14.27
C ALA A 249 -16.69 -16.19 15.28
N ALA A 250 -16.33 -16.10 16.57
CA ALA A 250 -17.22 -15.60 17.62
C ALA A 250 -17.67 -14.17 17.35
N ALA A 251 -16.75 -13.28 16.99
CA ALA A 251 -17.06 -11.90 16.67
C ALA A 251 -17.97 -11.77 15.44
N LEU A 252 -17.79 -12.60 14.40
CA LEU A 252 -18.67 -12.58 13.23
C LEU A 252 -20.06 -13.12 13.60
N LEU A 253 -20.13 -14.18 14.40
CA LEU A 253 -21.39 -14.75 14.87
C LEU A 253 -22.22 -13.73 15.69
N VAL A 254 -21.57 -12.92 16.53
CA VAL A 254 -22.21 -11.78 17.21
C VAL A 254 -22.84 -10.81 16.21
N ASP A 255 -22.14 -10.46 15.13
CA ASP A 255 -22.67 -9.54 14.12
C ASP A 255 -23.86 -10.15 13.36
N LEU A 256 -23.84 -11.45 13.08
CA LEU A 256 -24.93 -12.17 12.40
C LEU A 256 -26.18 -12.28 13.27
N TYR A 257 -26.04 -12.61 14.55
CA TYR A 257 -27.16 -12.60 15.50
C TYR A 257 -27.73 -11.19 15.71
N ALA A 258 -26.86 -10.17 15.78
CA ALA A 258 -27.30 -8.78 15.85
C ALA A 258 -28.07 -8.35 14.59
N TYR A 259 -27.72 -8.90 13.43
CA TYR A 259 -28.47 -8.69 12.18
C TYR A 259 -29.87 -9.33 12.24
N GLU A 260 -30.01 -10.56 12.72
CA GLU A 260 -31.34 -11.20 12.88
C GLU A 260 -32.23 -10.44 13.86
N GLY A 261 -31.67 -10.00 14.99
CA GLY A 261 -32.32 -9.06 15.90
C GLY A 261 -33.54 -9.60 16.66
N ASN A 262 -33.92 -10.87 16.51
CA ASN A 262 -34.95 -11.48 17.36
C ASN A 262 -34.43 -11.72 18.79
N ALA A 263 -35.34 -11.98 19.73
CA ALA A 263 -35.00 -12.10 21.15
C ALA A 263 -33.95 -13.21 21.43
N GLU A 264 -34.10 -14.36 20.78
CA GLU A 264 -33.18 -15.49 20.95
C GLU A 264 -31.78 -15.18 20.42
N ALA A 265 -31.70 -14.60 19.22
CA ALA A 265 -30.44 -14.19 18.60
C ALA A 265 -29.70 -13.13 19.44
N ILE A 266 -30.42 -12.13 19.95
CA ILE A 266 -29.80 -11.07 20.78
C ILE A 266 -29.27 -11.64 22.09
N GLU A 267 -29.96 -12.61 22.70
CA GLU A 267 -29.46 -13.26 23.91
C GLU A 267 -28.21 -14.12 23.62
N ALA A 268 -28.23 -14.90 22.54
CA ALA A 268 -27.07 -15.68 22.10
C ALA A 268 -25.85 -14.77 21.81
N ALA A 269 -26.07 -13.62 21.15
CA ALA A 269 -25.02 -12.63 20.91
C ALA A 269 -24.43 -12.09 22.22
N LYS A 270 -25.25 -11.79 23.23
CA LYS A 270 -24.80 -11.30 24.54
C LYS A 270 -23.98 -12.35 25.30
N GLU A 271 -24.34 -13.63 25.19
CA GLU A 271 -23.57 -14.73 25.78
C GLU A 271 -22.17 -14.80 25.16
N ILE A 272 -22.09 -14.78 23.82
CA ILE A 272 -20.80 -14.81 23.11
C ILE A 272 -19.95 -13.58 23.46
N VAL A 273 -20.55 -12.39 23.52
CA VAL A 273 -19.87 -11.16 23.95
C VAL A 273 -19.33 -11.29 25.39
N GLY A 274 -20.07 -11.95 26.29
CA GLY A 274 -19.62 -12.28 27.63
C GLY A 274 -18.37 -13.16 27.64
N LYS A 275 -18.32 -14.19 26.80
CA LYS A 275 -17.13 -15.06 26.65
C LYS A 275 -15.95 -14.29 26.03
N LEU A 276 -16.20 -13.48 25.00
CA LEU A 276 -15.17 -12.66 24.35
C LEU A 276 -14.50 -11.69 25.34
N MET A 277 -15.28 -10.94 26.12
CA MET A 277 -14.70 -9.95 27.04
C MET A 277 -13.96 -10.60 28.23
N ASN A 278 -14.45 -11.75 28.73
CA ASN A 278 -13.95 -12.35 29.98
C ASN A 278 -12.93 -13.46 29.77
N GLU A 279 -12.87 -14.08 28.58
CA GLU A 279 -12.11 -15.32 28.37
C GLU A 279 -11.17 -15.24 27.16
N THR A 280 -11.69 -14.90 25.97
CA THR A 280 -10.96 -15.14 24.70
C THR A 280 -10.38 -13.89 24.04
N ASP A 281 -10.93 -12.70 24.27
CA ASP A 281 -10.49 -11.43 23.68
C ASP A 281 -10.45 -10.28 24.71
N ARG A 282 -9.81 -10.56 25.85
CA ARG A 282 -9.72 -9.63 27.00
C ARG A 282 -9.09 -8.28 26.65
N VAL A 283 -8.19 -8.22 25.67
CA VAL A 283 -7.58 -6.97 25.22
C VAL A 283 -8.62 -5.99 24.66
N ARG A 284 -9.74 -6.51 24.14
CA ARG A 284 -10.88 -5.72 23.64
C ARG A 284 -12.08 -5.75 24.60
N ALA A 285 -11.90 -6.09 25.89
CA ALA A 285 -13.00 -6.17 26.84
C ALA A 285 -13.87 -4.89 26.90
N ALA A 286 -13.25 -3.71 26.87
CA ALA A 286 -13.98 -2.43 26.85
C ALA A 286 -14.83 -2.26 25.56
N TYR A 287 -14.33 -2.72 24.42
CA TYR A 287 -15.09 -2.74 23.17
C TYR A 287 -16.27 -3.72 23.25
N TRP A 288 -16.05 -4.91 23.81
CA TRP A 288 -17.11 -5.91 23.97
C TRP A 288 -18.20 -5.47 24.97
N GLU A 289 -17.82 -4.80 26.05
CA GLU A 289 -18.77 -4.18 26.99
C GLU A 289 -19.62 -3.14 26.27
N PHE A 290 -18.99 -2.22 25.53
CA PHE A 290 -19.71 -1.27 24.67
C PHE A 290 -20.62 -1.99 23.68
N ARG A 291 -20.12 -2.99 22.96
CA ARG A 291 -20.88 -3.73 21.94
C ARG A 291 -22.12 -4.39 22.55
N LYS A 292 -22.02 -4.94 23.77
CA LYS A 292 -23.15 -5.53 24.51
C LYS A 292 -24.31 -4.54 24.68
N THR A 293 -24.02 -3.27 24.95
CA THR A 293 -25.04 -2.21 25.10
C THR A 293 -25.77 -1.87 23.80
N THR A 294 -25.15 -2.17 22.65
CA THR A 294 -25.72 -1.92 21.32
C THR A 294 -26.64 -3.03 20.82
N LEU A 295 -26.62 -4.21 21.46
CA LEU A 295 -27.44 -5.36 21.07
C LEU A 295 -28.89 -5.19 21.59
N LYS A 296 -29.81 -4.90 20.66
CA LYS A 296 -31.23 -4.67 20.96
C LYS A 296 -32.11 -5.53 20.06
N VAL A 297 -33.22 -6.00 20.61
CA VAL A 297 -34.26 -6.70 19.84
C VAL A 297 -34.84 -5.72 18.82
N LYS A 298 -34.93 -6.15 17.56
CA LYS A 298 -35.58 -5.39 16.49
C LYS A 298 -37.10 -5.62 16.60
N ASN A 299 -37.84 -4.52 16.69
CA ASN A 299 -39.31 -4.55 16.63
C ASN A 299 -39.79 -4.81 15.20
#